data_AF-A0A1M6SYM5-F1
#
_entry.id   AF-A0A1M6SYM5-F1
#
_cell.length_a   1.000
_cell.length_b   1.000
_cell.length_c   1.000
_cell.angle_alpha   90.00
_cell.angle_beta   90.00
_cell.angle_gamma   90.00
#
_symmetry.space_group_name_H-M   'P 1'
#
loop_
_entity.id
_entity.type
_entity.pdbx_description
1 polymer ?
#
loop_
_entity_poly.entity_id
_entity_poly.type
_entity_poly.pdbx_seq_one_letter_code
_entity_poly.pdbx_strand_id
1 'polypeptide(L)'
;MKAKIDVTIFHNGDMDILHASIYEELWKDYCTFKKRAAMQQEKGTKKGTFLARRYYRAALLSLFAFFEGVLNNWIKTIIQERQEFAGVERQDTLKKCDAMVEYCFFCSYTKRPGTFCSLYGYINRYEQHDLALIEHIDGQTLGRIETAMEEFFCYVEAMTALRRFPKPNESTTGLVSRLGGMVKDCRG
;
A
#
# COMPACT_ATOMS: atom_id res chain seq x y z
N MET A 1 11.98 10.40 5.75
CA MET A 1 10.93 9.60 6.44
C MET A 1 11.64 8.66 7.41
N LYS A 2 11.33 8.70 8.71
CA LYS A 2 11.91 7.77 9.70
C LYS A 2 11.07 6.50 9.69
N ALA A 3 11.66 5.36 9.35
CA ALA A 3 11.00 4.07 9.54
C ALA A 3 10.84 3.81 11.04
N LYS A 4 9.68 3.32 11.45
CA LYS A 4 9.43 2.92 12.83
C LYS A 4 9.90 1.47 12.98
N ILE A 5 10.85 1.27 13.89
CA ILE A 5 11.36 -0.05 14.25
C ILE A 5 10.60 -0.47 15.49
N ASP A 6 9.78 -1.52 15.38
CA ASP A 6 9.14 -2.14 16.54
C ASP A 6 10.02 -3.31 16.98
N VAL A 7 10.45 -3.31 18.25
CA VAL A 7 11.31 -4.35 18.84
C VAL A 7 10.51 -5.12 19.86
N THR A 8 10.37 -6.44 19.67
CA THR A 8 9.78 -7.37 20.62
C THR A 8 10.87 -8.22 21.23
N ILE A 9 10.97 -8.25 22.56
CA ILE A 9 11.91 -9.11 23.30
C ILE A 9 11.10 -10.22 23.96
N PHE A 10 11.39 -11.47 23.59
CA PHE A 10 10.75 -12.65 24.14
C PHE A 10 11.43 -13.07 25.46
N HIS A 11 10.68 -13.79 26.30
CA HIS A 11 11.11 -14.24 27.63
C HIS A 11 12.34 -15.15 27.61
N ASN A 12 12.63 -15.80 26.47
CA ASN A 12 13.81 -16.63 26.24
C ASN A 12 15.05 -15.84 25.78
N GLY A 13 14.96 -14.51 25.68
CA GLY A 13 16.03 -13.63 25.22
C GLY A 13 16.06 -13.41 23.71
N ASP A 14 15.15 -14.04 22.95
CA ASP A 14 15.04 -13.78 21.51
C ASP A 14 14.51 -12.36 21.27
N MET A 15 15.02 -11.70 20.25
CA MET A 15 14.61 -10.36 19.85
C MET A 15 14.13 -10.38 18.42
N ASP A 16 12.90 -9.93 18.20
CA ASP A 16 12.36 -9.67 16.88
C ASP A 16 12.32 -8.16 16.62
N ILE A 17 12.89 -7.76 15.50
CA ILE A 17 12.98 -6.38 15.04
C ILE A 17 12.11 -6.30 13.79
N LEU A 18 10.88 -5.87 13.99
CA LEU A 18 9.92 -5.66 12.92
C LEU A 18 10.18 -4.30 12.31
N HIS A 19 10.68 -4.31 11.07
CA HIS A 19 10.73 -3.12 10.24
C HIS A 19 9.40 -3.01 9.49
N ALA A 20 8.45 -2.24 10.05
CA ALA A 20 7.19 -1.98 9.38
C ALA A 20 7.48 -1.37 8.00
N SER A 21 6.95 -1.98 6.95
CA SER A 21 7.14 -1.44 5.61
C SER A 21 6.45 -0.07 5.50
N ILE A 22 6.98 0.84 4.69
CA ILE A 22 6.33 2.14 4.46
C ILE A 22 4.87 1.98 3.99
N TYR A 23 4.56 0.89 3.27
CA TYR A 23 3.20 0.59 2.82
C TYR A 23 2.28 0.22 3.98
N GLU A 24 2.79 -0.47 4.99
CA GLU A 24 2.03 -0.79 6.21
C GLU A 24 1.69 0.47 7.00
N GLU A 25 2.63 1.42 7.09
CA GLU A 25 2.38 2.72 7.72
C GLU A 25 1.35 3.54 6.93
N LEU A 26 1.44 3.57 5.59
CA LEU A 26 0.43 4.23 4.74
C LEU A 26 -0.97 3.61 4.91
N TRP A 27 -1.05 2.28 5.05
CA TRP A 27 -2.31 1.60 5.33
C TRP A 27 -2.86 1.94 6.73
N LYS A 28 -2.00 2.01 7.75
CA LYS A 28 -2.37 2.45 9.11
C LYS A 28 -2.87 3.91 9.12
N ASP A 29 -2.22 4.78 8.35
CA ASP A 29 -2.64 6.18 8.18
C ASP A 29 -4.03 6.25 7.54
N TYR A 30 -4.24 5.52 6.45
CA TYR A 30 -5.56 5.38 5.82
C TYR A 30 -6.63 4.95 6.83
N CYS A 31 -6.40 3.86 7.55
CA CYS A 31 -7.32 3.32 8.56
C CYS A 31 -7.63 4.36 9.64
N THR A 32 -6.60 5.08 10.10
CA THR A 32 -6.72 6.11 11.13
C THR A 32 -7.57 7.27 10.65
N PHE A 33 -7.33 7.79 9.45
CA PHE A 33 -8.11 8.90 8.90
C PHE A 33 -9.55 8.50 8.62
N LYS A 34 -9.79 7.30 8.05
CA LYS A 34 -11.14 6.77 7.85
C LYS A 34 -11.93 6.68 9.16
N LYS A 35 -11.31 6.12 10.21
CA LYS A 35 -11.94 6.03 11.55
C LYS A 35 -12.24 7.41 12.13
N ARG A 36 -11.28 8.35 12.06
CA ARG A 36 -11.48 9.73 12.54
C ARG A 36 -12.59 10.44 11.78
N ALA A 37 -12.71 10.20 10.47
CA ALA A 37 -13.77 10.78 9.66
C ALA A 37 -15.16 10.31 10.15
N ALA A 38 -15.33 9.00 10.33
CA ALA A 38 -16.57 8.42 10.86
C ALA A 38 -16.93 8.99 12.24
N MET A 39 -15.97 9.01 13.17
CA MET A 39 -16.17 9.57 14.52
C MET A 39 -16.58 11.04 14.52
N GLN A 40 -16.12 11.85 13.55
CA GLN A 40 -16.54 13.25 13.44
C GLN A 40 -17.91 13.39 12.77
N GLN A 41 -18.24 12.52 11.82
CA GLN A 41 -19.53 12.48 11.14
C GLN A 41 -20.66 12.08 12.11
N GLU A 42 -20.42 11.10 12.97
CA GLU A 42 -21.36 10.60 13.99
C GLU A 42 -21.81 11.68 14.98
N LYS A 43 -21.00 12.73 15.20
CA LYS A 43 -21.36 13.84 16.08
C LYS A 43 -22.56 14.64 15.58
N GLY A 44 -22.93 14.54 14.30
CA GLY A 44 -24.10 15.23 13.74
C GLY A 44 -24.05 16.77 13.78
N THR A 45 -22.88 17.36 14.05
CA THR A 45 -22.71 18.82 14.12
C THR A 45 -22.11 19.38 12.84
N LYS A 46 -22.36 20.66 12.52
CA LYS A 46 -21.73 21.35 11.37
C LYS A 46 -20.20 21.27 11.40
N LYS A 47 -19.61 21.44 12.59
CA LYS A 47 -18.16 21.30 12.80
C LYS A 47 -17.69 19.86 12.59
N GLY A 48 -18.46 18.87 13.07
CA GLY A 48 -18.22 17.45 12.84
C GLY A 48 -18.20 17.10 11.35
N THR A 49 -19.21 17.52 10.59
CA THR A 49 -19.27 17.31 9.13
C THR A 49 -18.09 17.95 8.39
N PHE A 50 -17.70 19.17 8.77
CA PHE A 50 -16.52 19.83 8.19
C PHE A 50 -15.23 19.04 8.45
N LEU A 51 -15.01 18.59 9.69
CA LEU A 51 -13.83 17.80 10.06
C LEU A 51 -13.85 16.42 9.40
N ALA A 52 -15.01 15.77 9.32
CA ALA A 52 -15.19 14.49 8.66
C ALA A 52 -14.73 14.54 7.20
N ARG A 53 -15.15 15.57 6.45
CA ARG A 53 -14.71 15.79 5.06
C ARG A 53 -13.18 15.93 4.95
N ARG A 54 -12.54 16.67 5.87
CA ARG A 54 -11.07 16.80 5.87
C ARG A 54 -10.38 15.45 6.12
N TYR A 55 -10.90 14.65 7.03
CA TYR A 55 -10.36 13.31 7.29
C TYR A 55 -10.64 12.33 6.15
N TYR A 56 -11.80 12.38 5.48
CA TYR A 56 -12.05 11.57 4.29
C TYR A 56 -11.11 11.92 3.14
N ARG A 57 -10.79 13.20 2.94
CA ARG A 57 -9.76 13.64 1.98
C ARG A 57 -8.38 13.09 2.31
N ALA A 58 -7.96 13.21 3.58
CA ALA A 58 -6.69 12.65 4.02
C ALA A 58 -6.65 11.12 3.84
N ALA A 59 -7.73 10.42 4.17
CA ALA A 59 -7.85 8.98 3.95
C ALA A 59 -7.74 8.63 2.46
N LEU A 60 -8.42 9.36 1.58
CA LEU A 60 -8.34 9.15 0.13
C LEU A 60 -6.89 9.27 -0.38
N LEU A 61 -6.19 10.34 0.01
CA LEU A 61 -4.79 10.56 -0.37
C LEU A 61 -3.87 9.45 0.15
N SER A 62 -4.03 9.04 1.41
CA SER A 62 -3.27 7.93 1.98
C SER A 62 -3.56 6.59 1.29
N LEU A 63 -4.81 6.35 0.90
CA LEU A 63 -5.21 5.12 0.20
C LEU A 63 -4.57 5.03 -1.19
N PHE A 64 -4.58 6.11 -1.96
CA PHE A 64 -3.90 6.15 -3.27
C PHE A 64 -2.38 6.05 -3.13
N ALA A 65 -1.79 6.76 -2.16
CA ALA A 65 -0.35 6.65 -1.89
C ALA A 65 0.06 5.21 -1.50
N PHE A 66 -0.76 4.54 -0.69
CA PHE A 66 -0.58 3.12 -0.38
C PHE A 66 -0.67 2.26 -1.66
N PHE A 67 -1.70 2.46 -2.47
CA PHE A 67 -1.92 1.72 -3.69
C PHE A 67 -0.76 1.83 -4.68
N GLU A 68 -0.36 3.07 -5.01
CA GLU A 68 0.78 3.34 -5.87
C GLU A 68 2.08 2.79 -5.28
N GLY A 69 2.27 2.90 -3.95
CA GLY A 69 3.43 2.35 -3.27
C GLY A 69 3.58 0.85 -3.46
N VAL A 70 2.50 0.09 -3.21
CA VAL A 70 2.47 -1.36 -3.41
C VAL A 70 2.72 -1.71 -4.87
N LEU A 71 2.03 -1.02 -5.79
CA LEU A 71 2.16 -1.27 -7.22
C LEU A 71 3.59 -1.03 -7.72
N ASN A 72 4.19 0.09 -7.34
CA ASN A 72 5.58 0.41 -7.69
C ASN A 72 6.57 -0.61 -7.11
N ASN A 73 6.31 -1.13 -5.91
CA ASN A 73 7.12 -2.18 -5.32
C ASN A 73 7.07 -3.47 -6.15
N TRP A 74 5.86 -3.90 -6.51
CA TRP A 74 5.66 -5.08 -7.35
C TRP A 74 6.32 -4.91 -8.72
N ILE A 75 6.14 -3.75 -9.37
CA ILE A 75 6.79 -3.44 -10.64
C ILE A 75 8.32 -3.55 -10.53
N LYS A 76 8.92 -3.07 -9.45
CA LYS A 76 10.37 -3.22 -9.23
C LYS A 76 10.79 -4.69 -9.10
N THR A 77 10.02 -5.49 -8.37
CA THR A 77 10.28 -6.93 -8.23
C THR A 77 10.18 -7.65 -9.58
N ILE A 78 9.11 -7.42 -10.35
CA ILE A 78 8.95 -8.10 -11.65
C ILE A 78 10.03 -7.70 -12.64
N ILE A 79 10.52 -6.46 -12.63
CA ILE A 79 11.59 -6.00 -13.54
C ILE A 79 12.90 -6.73 -13.27
N GLN A 80 13.19 -7.05 -12.00
CA GLN A 80 14.38 -7.82 -11.63
C GLN A 80 14.32 -9.24 -12.21
N GLU A 81 13.13 -9.83 -12.28
CA GLU A 81 12.91 -11.17 -12.80
C GLU A 81 12.70 -11.19 -14.33
N ARG A 82 12.13 -10.12 -14.89
CA ARG A 82 11.69 -10.02 -16.28
C ARG A 82 11.91 -8.61 -16.84
N GLN A 83 12.99 -8.47 -17.60
CA GLN A 83 13.39 -7.19 -18.20
C GLN A 83 12.39 -6.64 -19.22
N GLU A 84 11.49 -7.46 -19.77
CA GLU A 84 10.40 -7.00 -20.65
C GLU A 84 9.48 -5.96 -19.98
N PHE A 85 9.39 -5.95 -18.64
CA PHE A 85 8.61 -4.97 -17.89
C PHE A 85 9.36 -3.67 -17.56
N ALA A 86 10.63 -3.52 -17.98
CA ALA A 86 11.46 -2.36 -17.59
C ALA A 86 10.84 -1.00 -17.96
N GLY A 87 10.09 -0.94 -19.07
CA GLY A 87 9.41 0.28 -19.51
C GLY A 87 8.23 0.71 -18.63
N VAL A 88 7.74 -0.17 -17.75
CA VAL A 88 6.52 0.04 -16.95
C VAL A 88 6.76 0.94 -15.73
N GLU A 89 7.98 0.97 -15.19
CA GLU A 89 8.29 1.75 -13.97
C GLU A 89 7.92 3.24 -14.11
N ARG A 90 8.10 3.80 -15.31
CA ARG A 90 7.86 5.22 -15.62
C ARG A 90 6.46 5.53 -16.13
N GLN A 91 5.59 4.53 -16.24
CA GLN A 91 4.22 4.72 -16.72
C GLN A 91 3.31 5.25 -15.61
N ASP A 92 2.14 5.74 -16.01
CA ASP A 92 1.04 6.07 -15.10
C ASP A 92 0.50 4.83 -14.37
N THR A 93 -0.32 5.07 -13.35
CA THR A 93 -0.84 4.03 -12.45
C THR A 93 -1.73 3.04 -13.21
N LEU A 94 -2.54 3.53 -14.15
CA LEU A 94 -3.43 2.69 -14.94
C LEU A 94 -2.63 1.71 -15.81
N LYS A 95 -1.60 2.20 -16.49
CA LYS A 95 -0.69 1.37 -17.30
C LYS A 95 0.10 0.37 -16.45
N LYS A 96 0.47 0.75 -15.22
CA LYS A 96 1.06 -0.19 -14.26
C LYS A 96 0.06 -1.28 -13.86
N CYS A 97 -1.22 -0.95 -13.65
CA CYS A 97 -2.25 -1.95 -13.39
C CYS A 97 -2.42 -2.93 -14.56
N ASP A 98 -2.45 -2.43 -15.80
CA ASP A 98 -2.54 -3.26 -16.99
C ASP A 98 -1.35 -4.23 -17.11
N ALA A 99 -0.13 -3.73 -16.89
CA ALA A 99 1.08 -4.55 -16.88
C ALA A 99 1.05 -5.63 -15.79
N MET A 100 0.51 -5.32 -14.61
CA MET A 100 0.33 -6.32 -13.55
C MET A 100 -0.68 -7.39 -13.94
N VAL A 101 -1.77 -7.04 -14.62
CA VAL A 101 -2.75 -8.03 -15.13
C VAL A 101 -2.10 -8.95 -16.16
N GLU A 102 -1.30 -8.38 -17.06
CA GLU A 102 -0.52 -9.14 -18.04
C GLU A 102 0.49 -10.07 -17.35
N TYR A 103 1.22 -9.58 -16.35
CA TYR A 103 2.13 -10.39 -15.55
C TYR A 103 1.40 -11.57 -14.86
N CYS A 104 0.23 -11.32 -14.26
CA CYS A 104 -0.59 -12.36 -13.64
C CYS A 104 -1.00 -13.45 -14.65
N PHE A 105 -1.30 -13.05 -15.89
CA PHE A 105 -1.57 -14.01 -16.96
C PHE A 105 -0.33 -14.86 -17.27
N PHE A 106 0.87 -14.27 -17.35
CA PHE A 106 2.09 -15.05 -17.58
C PHE A 106 2.44 -16.01 -16.43
N CYS A 107 2.08 -15.67 -15.19
CA CYS A 107 2.31 -16.56 -14.05
C CYS A 107 1.33 -17.74 -13.98
N SER A 108 0.07 -17.54 -14.39
CA SER A 108 -1.02 -18.50 -14.15
C SER A 108 -1.62 -19.12 -15.42
N TYR A 109 -1.31 -18.57 -16.60
CA TYR A 109 -1.96 -18.82 -17.89
C TYR A 109 -3.50 -18.75 -17.85
N THR A 110 -4.04 -18.08 -16.84
CA THR A 110 -5.47 -17.97 -16.59
C THR A 110 -5.92 -16.54 -16.89
N LYS A 111 -6.83 -16.38 -17.86
CA LYS A 111 -7.41 -15.07 -18.15
C LYS A 111 -8.39 -14.69 -17.04
N ARG A 112 -8.26 -13.47 -16.54
CA ARG A 112 -9.26 -12.91 -15.62
C ARG A 112 -10.60 -12.72 -16.35
N PRO A 113 -11.73 -13.14 -15.77
CA PRO A 113 -13.04 -12.75 -16.27
C PRO A 113 -13.29 -11.28 -15.96
N GLY A 114 -13.49 -10.48 -17.00
CA GLY A 114 -13.79 -9.06 -16.88
C GLY A 114 -12.58 -8.16 -16.57
N THR A 115 -12.86 -6.88 -16.38
CA THR A 115 -11.87 -5.81 -16.18
C THR A 115 -12.06 -5.14 -14.82
N PHE A 116 -11.04 -4.43 -14.35
CA PHE A 116 -11.13 -3.62 -13.14
C PHE A 116 -11.77 -2.23 -13.41
N CYS A 117 -12.89 -2.19 -14.14
CA CYS A 117 -13.52 -0.95 -14.62
C CYS A 117 -13.71 0.11 -13.53
N SER A 118 -14.23 -0.29 -12.36
CA SER A 118 -14.45 0.64 -11.25
C SER A 118 -13.14 1.24 -10.75
N LEU A 119 -12.12 0.40 -10.54
CA LEU A 119 -10.79 0.86 -10.12
C LEU A 119 -10.19 1.81 -11.15
N TYR A 120 -10.24 1.46 -12.44
CA TYR A 120 -9.69 2.28 -13.52
C TYR A 120 -10.37 3.65 -13.60
N GLY A 121 -11.69 3.68 -13.40
CA GLY A 121 -12.44 4.93 -13.28
C GLY A 121 -11.96 5.80 -12.12
N TYR A 122 -11.69 5.20 -10.95
CA TYR A 122 -11.19 5.95 -9.79
C TYR A 122 -9.74 6.43 -9.96
N ILE A 123 -8.85 5.60 -10.51
CA ILE A 123 -7.47 5.98 -10.82
C ILE A 123 -7.45 7.16 -11.79
N ASN A 124 -8.18 7.07 -12.90
CA ASN A 124 -8.21 8.12 -13.91
C ASN A 124 -8.69 9.46 -13.34
N ARG A 125 -9.75 9.45 -12.51
CA ARG A 125 -10.23 10.67 -11.83
C ARG A 125 -9.19 11.23 -10.87
N TYR A 126 -8.48 10.37 -10.14
CA TYR A 126 -7.45 10.80 -9.19
C TYR A 126 -6.23 11.41 -9.89
N GLU A 127 -5.72 10.76 -10.95
CA GLU A 127 -4.56 11.22 -11.72
C GLU A 127 -4.84 12.50 -12.51
N GLN A 128 -6.08 12.70 -12.96
CA GLN A 128 -6.52 13.96 -13.56
C GLN A 128 -6.71 15.10 -12.55
N HIS A 129 -6.40 14.85 -11.27
CA HIS A 129 -6.63 15.79 -10.17
C HIS A 129 -8.08 16.33 -10.15
N ASP A 130 -9.05 15.44 -10.38
CA ASP A 130 -10.47 15.79 -10.33
C ASP A 130 -10.81 16.35 -8.93
N LEU A 131 -10.90 17.68 -8.86
CA LEU A 131 -11.21 18.40 -7.63
C LEU A 131 -12.56 17.94 -7.08
N ALA A 132 -13.51 17.54 -7.91
CA ALA A 132 -14.82 17.07 -7.44
C ALA A 132 -14.71 15.74 -6.68
N LEU A 133 -13.82 14.83 -7.09
CA LEU A 133 -13.56 13.60 -6.34
C LEU A 133 -13.03 13.91 -4.94
N ILE A 134 -12.05 14.80 -4.84
CA ILE A 134 -11.43 15.18 -3.57
C ILE A 134 -12.40 16.00 -2.72
N GLU A 135 -13.14 16.92 -3.32
CA GLU A 135 -14.01 17.84 -2.60
C GLU A 135 -15.22 17.14 -1.99
N HIS A 136 -15.79 16.18 -2.72
CA HIS A 136 -17.04 15.50 -2.38
C HIS A 136 -16.86 14.07 -1.87
N ILE A 137 -15.62 13.64 -1.59
CA ILE A 137 -15.38 12.32 -1.00
C ILE A 137 -16.15 12.14 0.31
N ASP A 138 -16.79 10.98 0.44
CA ASP A 138 -17.51 10.54 1.63
C ASP A 138 -17.16 9.09 1.98
N GLY A 139 -17.70 8.60 3.10
CA GLY A 139 -17.41 7.24 3.56
C GLY A 139 -17.85 6.15 2.60
N GLN A 140 -18.96 6.35 1.87
CA GLN A 140 -19.47 5.36 0.91
C GLN A 140 -18.56 5.25 -0.31
N THR A 141 -18.21 6.39 -0.90
CA THR A 141 -17.33 6.45 -2.07
C THR A 141 -15.93 5.99 -1.71
N LEU A 142 -15.40 6.39 -0.55
CA LEU A 142 -14.10 5.90 -0.06
C LEU A 142 -14.10 4.39 0.11
N GLY A 143 -15.17 3.81 0.67
CA GLY A 143 -15.32 2.35 0.80
C GLY A 143 -15.36 1.64 -0.55
N ARG A 144 -16.06 2.20 -1.56
CA ARG A 144 -16.07 1.64 -2.92
C ARG A 144 -14.69 1.64 -3.58
N ILE A 145 -13.91 2.71 -3.37
CA ILE A 145 -12.53 2.81 -3.88
C ILE A 145 -11.65 1.75 -3.22
N GLU A 146 -11.71 1.64 -1.89
CA GLU A 146 -11.00 0.62 -1.12
C GLU A 146 -11.34 -0.79 -1.60
N THR A 147 -12.64 -1.12 -1.77
CA THR A 147 -13.05 -2.44 -2.29
C THR A 147 -12.49 -2.70 -3.69
N ALA A 148 -12.52 -1.71 -4.58
CA ALA A 148 -11.99 -1.88 -5.94
C ALA A 148 -10.46 -2.10 -5.95
N MET A 149 -9.72 -1.43 -5.06
CA MET A 149 -8.28 -1.66 -4.86
C MET A 149 -8.00 -3.02 -4.22
N GLU A 150 -8.80 -3.43 -3.24
CA GLU A 150 -8.69 -4.72 -2.56
C GLU A 150 -8.90 -5.89 -3.53
N GLU A 151 -9.93 -5.81 -4.39
CA GLU A 151 -10.17 -6.80 -5.45
C GLU A 151 -8.97 -6.94 -6.38
N PHE A 152 -8.32 -5.83 -6.73
CA PHE A 152 -7.11 -5.84 -7.55
C PHE A 152 -5.93 -6.48 -6.83
N PHE A 153 -5.67 -6.11 -5.59
CA PHE A 153 -4.62 -6.71 -4.79
C PHE A 153 -4.83 -8.22 -4.62
N CYS A 154 -6.02 -8.64 -4.20
CA CYS A 154 -6.36 -10.04 -4.01
C CYS A 154 -6.15 -10.85 -5.30
N TYR A 155 -6.50 -10.29 -6.45
CA TYR A 155 -6.25 -10.94 -7.73
C TYR A 155 -4.75 -11.11 -7.99
N VAL A 156 -3.94 -10.06 -7.85
CA VAL A 156 -2.49 -10.16 -8.08
C VAL A 156 -1.83 -11.13 -7.10
N GLU A 157 -2.21 -11.08 -5.82
CA GLU A 157 -1.67 -11.96 -4.78
C GLU A 157 -2.10 -13.42 -4.95
N ALA A 158 -3.27 -13.68 -5.54
CA ALA A 158 -3.71 -15.04 -5.88
C ALA A 158 -2.95 -15.62 -7.09
N MET A 159 -2.60 -14.78 -8.06
CA MET A 159 -1.97 -15.23 -9.32
C MET A 159 -0.44 -15.21 -9.28
N THR A 160 0.16 -14.62 -8.25
CA THR A 160 1.61 -14.40 -8.16
C THR A 160 2.13 -14.65 -6.74
N ALA A 161 3.45 -14.69 -6.58
CA ALA A 161 4.10 -14.74 -5.27
C ALA A 161 4.20 -13.37 -4.57
N LEU A 162 3.79 -12.29 -5.25
CA LEU A 162 3.90 -10.92 -4.75
C LEU A 162 2.95 -10.70 -3.58
N ARG A 163 3.36 -9.88 -2.60
CA ARG A 163 2.55 -9.53 -1.43
C ARG A 163 2.64 -8.03 -1.18
N ARG A 164 1.51 -7.40 -0.84
CA ARG A 164 1.44 -5.97 -0.50
C ARG A 164 2.06 -5.67 0.86
N PHE A 165 1.97 -6.63 1.76
CA PHE A 165 2.67 -6.66 3.05
C PHE A 165 3.61 -7.87 3.04
N PRO A 166 4.84 -7.74 2.49
CA PRO A 166 5.79 -8.83 2.54
C PRO A 166 6.08 -9.17 4.00
N LYS A 167 6.23 -10.46 4.31
CA LYS A 167 6.73 -10.86 5.63
C LYS A 167 8.09 -10.20 5.82
N PRO A 168 8.39 -9.66 7.02
CA PRO A 168 9.75 -9.28 7.35
C PRO A 168 10.64 -10.49 7.05
N ASN A 169 11.71 -10.30 6.29
CA ASN A 169 12.70 -11.37 6.13
C ASN A 169 13.12 -11.77 7.55
N GLU A 170 13.07 -13.07 7.86
CA GLU A 170 13.58 -13.69 9.11
C GLU A 170 15.10 -13.47 9.32
N SER A 171 15.71 -12.60 8.51
CA SER A 171 17.10 -12.14 8.61
C SER A 171 17.30 -11.08 9.70
N THR A 172 16.45 -11.04 10.72
CA THR A 172 16.70 -10.28 11.96
C THR A 172 18.05 -10.67 12.58
N THR A 173 18.43 -11.95 12.45
CA THR A 173 19.75 -12.49 12.84
C THR A 173 20.90 -11.87 12.03
N GLY A 174 20.67 -11.55 10.76
CA GLY A 174 21.65 -10.90 9.87
C GLY A 174 21.88 -9.42 10.18
N LEU A 175 20.82 -8.72 10.61
CA LEU A 175 20.90 -7.30 11.02
C LEU A 175 21.55 -7.15 12.40
N VAL A 176 21.17 -8.00 13.37
CA VAL A 176 21.77 -8.03 14.71
C VAL A 176 23.25 -8.44 14.65
N SER A 177 23.62 -9.41 13.80
CA SER A 177 25.02 -9.80 13.63
C SER A 177 25.87 -8.70 12.98
N ARG A 178 25.33 -7.97 11.99
CA ARG A 178 26.02 -6.80 11.41
C ARG A 178 26.17 -5.66 12.41
N LEU A 179 25.14 -5.35 13.19
CA LEU A 179 25.20 -4.32 14.23
C LEU A 179 26.14 -4.71 15.38
N GLY A 180 26.12 -5.98 15.80
CA GLY A 180 27.03 -6.52 16.81
C GLY A 180 28.49 -6.59 16.36
N GLY A 181 28.74 -6.80 15.06
CA GLY A 181 30.08 -6.71 14.46
C GLY A 181 30.63 -5.29 14.47
N MET A 182 29.82 -4.30 14.06
CA MET A 182 30.22 -2.89 14.07
C MET A 182 30.54 -2.35 15.46
N VAL A 183 29.86 -2.82 16.52
CA VAL A 183 30.15 -2.40 17.90
C VAL A 183 31.45 -3.01 18.43
N LYS A 184 31.88 -4.17 17.92
CA LYS A 184 33.17 -4.78 18.27
C LYS A 184 34.34 -4.04 17.62
N ASP A 185 34.16 -3.55 16.38
CA ASP A 185 35.22 -2.83 15.65
C ASP A 185 35.45 -1.39 16.14
N CYS A 186 34.55 -0.83 16.96
CA CYS A 186 34.74 0.47 17.62
C CYS A 186 35.47 0.40 18.98
N ARG A 187 35.97 -0.79 19.39
CA ARG A 187 36.84 -0.98 20.56
C ARG A 187 38.23 -1.53 20.17
N GLY A 188 38.79 -0.99 19.08
CA GLY A 188 40.20 -1.13 18.71
C GLY A 188 40.95 0.14 19.04
#